data_AF-A0A8B9N4I6-F1
#
_entry.id   AF-A0A8B9N4I6-F1
#
_cell.length_a   1.000
_cell.length_b   1.000
_cell.length_c   1.000
_cell.angle_alpha   90.00
_cell.angle_beta   90.00
_cell.angle_gamma   90.00
#
_symmetry.space_group_name_H-M   'P 1'
#
loop_
_entity.id
_entity.type
_entity.pdbx_description
1 polymer ?
#
loop_
_entity_poly.entity_id
_entity_poly.type
_entity_poly.pdbx_seq_one_letter_code
_entity_poly.pdbx_strand_id
1 'polypeptide(L)'
;MCHAVLSPSGYFDTCLYDLCELGLDREALQQCGCWHNGQHYPVGSEFWTDNTCSSKCTCPARGSKVQCSDASCPAGQYCGVQDGKPECLEQSYGICHVHSDPHYNTFDKVTHHFMGNCTYTLAKVCSNTTSLPYFNVEAENESSCVLLWRPTLTHARQPA
;
A
#
# COMPACT_ATOMS: atom_id res chain seq x y z
N MET A 1 -10.32 -30.81 29.77
CA MET A 1 -9.96 -29.93 30.90
C MET A 1 -8.65 -29.27 30.53
N CYS A 2 -8.65 -27.99 30.12
CA CYS A 2 -7.40 -27.25 29.89
C CYS A 2 -6.77 -26.94 31.25
N HIS A 3 -5.56 -27.46 31.50
CA HIS A 3 -4.84 -27.19 32.75
C HIS A 3 -4.23 -25.78 32.68
N ALA A 4 -4.44 -25.02 33.75
CA ALA A 4 -3.96 -23.64 33.85
C ALA A 4 -2.43 -23.58 33.98
N VAL A 5 -1.87 -22.58 33.30
CA VAL A 5 -0.44 -22.20 33.21
C VAL A 5 0.36 -22.96 32.15
N LEU A 6 0.08 -22.62 30.89
CA LEU A 6 1.03 -22.80 29.79
C LEU A 6 2.00 -21.63 29.77
N SER A 7 3.27 -21.87 29.45
CA SER A 7 4.22 -20.77 29.27
C SER A 7 3.72 -19.84 28.16
N PRO A 8 3.75 -18.50 28.32
CA PRO A 8 3.27 -17.58 27.30
C PRO A 8 3.93 -17.79 25.93
N SER A 9 5.20 -18.21 25.94
CA SER A 9 5.96 -18.57 24.75
C SER A 9 5.38 -19.84 24.08
N GLY A 10 5.20 -20.91 24.84
CA GLY A 10 4.66 -22.18 24.32
C GLY A 10 3.19 -22.10 23.92
N TYR A 11 2.43 -21.18 24.52
CA TYR A 11 1.02 -20.95 24.23
C TYR A 11 0.78 -20.55 22.76
N PHE A 12 1.61 -19.64 22.21
CA PHE A 12 1.52 -19.21 20.81
C PHE A 12 2.43 -19.99 19.86
N ASP A 13 3.47 -20.66 20.38
CA ASP A 13 4.42 -21.41 19.57
C ASP A 13 3.98 -22.86 19.29
N THR A 14 2.86 -23.33 19.83
CA THR A 14 2.39 -24.71 19.67
C THR A 14 0.89 -24.77 19.42
N CYS A 15 0.38 -25.87 18.85
CA CYS A 15 -1.08 -26.08 18.64
C CYS A 15 -1.90 -26.13 19.96
N LEU A 16 -1.29 -25.85 21.11
CA LEU A 16 -2.00 -25.80 22.39
C LEU A 16 -3.05 -24.69 22.46
N TYR A 17 -2.85 -23.56 21.76
CA TYR A 17 -3.89 -22.53 21.64
C TYR A 17 -5.13 -23.08 20.93
N ASP A 18 -4.94 -23.57 19.71
CA ASP A 18 -6.01 -24.11 18.86
C ASP A 18 -6.73 -25.28 19.56
N LEU A 19 -5.99 -26.13 20.27
CA LEU A 19 -6.55 -27.23 21.07
C LEU A 19 -7.45 -26.77 22.23
N CYS A 20 -7.10 -25.66 22.90
CA CYS A 20 -7.91 -25.15 24.01
C CYS A 20 -9.15 -24.39 23.54
N GLU A 21 -9.06 -23.63 22.44
CA GLU A 21 -10.23 -22.97 21.83
C GLU A 21 -11.23 -24.00 21.29
N LEU A 22 -10.73 -25.08 20.67
CA LEU A 22 -11.56 -26.07 19.97
C LEU A 22 -11.93 -27.28 20.84
N GLY A 23 -11.73 -27.20 22.16
CA GLY A 23 -12.25 -28.20 23.09
C GLY A 23 -11.69 -29.62 22.91
N LEU A 24 -10.42 -29.75 22.47
CA LEU A 24 -9.68 -31.02 22.29
C LEU A 24 -10.17 -31.95 21.15
N ASP A 25 -10.90 -31.45 20.14
CA ASP A 25 -11.22 -32.28 18.98
C ASP A 25 -9.95 -32.54 18.10
N ARG A 26 -9.86 -33.72 17.45
CA ARG A 26 -8.69 -34.12 16.64
C ARG A 26 -8.77 -33.58 15.21
N GLU A 27 -9.95 -33.17 14.75
CA GLU A 27 -10.16 -32.57 13.43
C GLU A 27 -9.60 -31.12 13.37
N ALA A 28 -9.72 -30.35 14.44
CA ALA A 28 -9.19 -29.02 14.70
C ALA A 28 -7.67 -28.98 14.61
N LEU A 29 -7.00 -30.04 15.09
CA LEU A 29 -5.55 -30.18 14.94
C LEU A 29 -5.14 -30.15 13.46
N GLN A 30 -6.00 -30.59 12.53
CA GLN A 30 -5.68 -30.53 11.10
C GLN A 30 -5.55 -29.10 10.58
N GLN A 31 -6.23 -28.14 11.23
CA GLN A 31 -6.26 -26.72 10.87
C GLN A 31 -5.19 -25.89 11.61
N CYS A 32 -4.38 -26.51 12.47
CA CYS A 32 -3.36 -25.79 13.22
C CYS A 32 -2.32 -25.14 12.28
N GLY A 33 -2.08 -23.85 12.52
CA GLY A 33 -1.24 -22.98 11.70
C GLY A 33 -0.08 -22.39 12.48
N CYS A 34 0.29 -21.16 12.16
CA CYS A 34 1.28 -20.36 12.88
C CYS A 34 0.60 -19.14 13.52
N TRP A 35 1.10 -18.71 14.67
CA TRP A 35 0.67 -17.48 15.32
C TRP A 35 1.74 -16.40 15.21
N HIS A 36 1.34 -15.20 14.84
CA HIS A 36 2.20 -14.03 14.80
C HIS A 36 1.42 -12.79 15.25
N ASN A 37 1.95 -12.08 16.26
CA ASN A 37 1.32 -10.90 16.86
C ASN A 37 -0.17 -11.07 17.24
N GLY A 38 -0.55 -12.26 17.72
CA GLY A 38 -1.93 -12.56 18.12
C GLY A 38 -2.89 -12.87 16.97
N GLN A 39 -2.38 -13.03 15.75
CA GLN A 39 -3.16 -13.45 14.58
C GLN A 39 -2.73 -14.84 14.10
N HIS A 40 -3.71 -15.65 13.72
CA HIS A 40 -3.52 -17.00 13.16
C HIS A 40 -3.30 -16.96 11.65
N TYR A 41 -2.38 -17.81 11.18
CA TYR A 41 -2.01 -17.96 9.78
C TYR A 41 -1.99 -19.45 9.39
N PRO A 42 -2.77 -19.88 8.38
CA PRO A 42 -2.75 -21.26 7.91
C PRO A 42 -1.38 -21.70 7.38
N VAL A 43 -1.08 -22.99 7.45
CA VAL A 43 0.13 -23.57 6.84
C VAL A 43 0.16 -23.27 5.35
N GLY A 44 1.30 -22.80 4.85
CA GLY A 44 1.51 -22.40 3.47
C GLY A 44 1.03 -20.98 3.13
N SER A 45 0.44 -20.25 4.08
CA SER A 45 0.09 -18.85 3.85
C SER A 45 1.33 -17.95 3.81
N GLU A 46 1.24 -16.89 3.01
CA GLU A 46 2.19 -15.78 2.97
C GLU A 46 1.46 -14.48 3.29
N PHE A 47 2.11 -13.58 4.03
CA PHE A 47 1.51 -12.31 4.43
C PHE A 47 2.57 -11.26 4.76
N TRP A 48 2.17 -9.99 4.70
CA TRP A 48 2.99 -8.86 5.09
C TRP A 48 2.83 -8.52 6.57
N THR A 49 3.92 -8.15 7.24
CA THR A 49 3.88 -7.76 8.67
C THR A 49 3.72 -6.26 8.91
N ASP A 50 3.80 -5.46 7.85
CA ASP A 50 3.76 -4.01 7.92
C ASP A 50 3.04 -3.41 6.70
N ASN A 51 2.58 -2.17 6.86
CA ASN A 51 1.86 -1.43 5.81
C ASN A 51 2.78 -0.83 4.74
N THR A 52 4.07 -1.16 4.78
CA THR A 52 5.09 -0.71 3.81
C THR A 52 5.58 -1.84 2.90
N CYS A 53 5.03 -3.05 3.07
CA CYS A 53 5.42 -4.26 2.37
C CYS A 53 6.94 -4.49 2.45
N SER A 54 7.52 -4.24 3.63
CA SER A 54 8.97 -4.34 3.86
C SER A 54 9.42 -5.71 4.37
N SER A 55 8.54 -6.41 5.09
CA SER A 55 8.78 -7.75 5.61
C SER A 55 7.62 -8.69 5.24
N LYS A 56 7.96 -9.79 4.55
CA LYS A 56 7.03 -10.84 4.16
C LYS A 56 7.32 -12.10 4.96
N CYS A 57 6.28 -12.70 5.52
CA CYS A 57 6.37 -13.91 6.32
C CYS A 57 5.59 -15.07 5.71
N THR A 58 6.02 -16.28 6.03
CA THR A 58 5.36 -17.52 5.65
C THR A 58 5.15 -18.42 6.87
N CYS A 59 4.09 -19.23 6.83
CA CYS A 59 3.87 -20.30 7.82
C CYS A 59 4.31 -21.65 7.24
N PRO A 60 5.53 -22.15 7.56
CA PRO A 60 6.10 -23.30 6.85
C PRO A 60 5.47 -24.63 7.27
N ALA A 61 5.11 -24.77 8.55
CA ALA A 61 4.57 -26.00 9.10
C ALA A 61 3.61 -25.74 10.26
N ARG A 62 2.78 -26.74 10.56
CA ARG A 62 1.84 -26.72 11.69
C ARG A 62 2.57 -26.47 13.01
N GLY A 63 2.11 -25.49 13.78
CA GLY A 63 2.67 -25.19 15.11
C GLY A 63 4.13 -24.75 15.08
N SER A 64 4.59 -24.21 13.95
CA SER A 64 5.91 -23.60 13.84
C SER A 64 5.81 -22.07 13.99
N LYS A 65 6.94 -21.43 14.29
CA LYS A 65 7.04 -19.98 14.16
C LYS A 65 7.01 -19.58 12.69
N VAL A 66 6.47 -18.40 12.41
CA VAL A 66 6.52 -17.81 11.07
C VAL A 66 7.97 -17.51 10.68
N GLN A 67 8.26 -17.64 9.39
CA GLN A 67 9.56 -17.32 8.80
C GLN A 67 9.44 -16.07 7.96
N CYS A 68 10.18 -15.02 8.33
CA CYS A 68 10.09 -13.69 7.73
C CYS A 68 11.40 -13.31 7.05
N SER A 69 11.29 -12.56 5.97
CA SER A 69 12.41 -11.98 5.24
C SER A 69 12.05 -10.60 4.70
N ASP A 70 13.07 -9.76 4.54
CA ASP A 70 12.92 -8.49 3.85
C ASP A 70 12.44 -8.72 2.42
N ALA A 71 11.44 -7.96 2.02
CA ALA A 71 10.81 -8.04 0.71
C ALA A 71 10.31 -6.67 0.27
N SER A 72 9.92 -6.57 -0.99
CA SER A 72 9.30 -5.37 -1.54
C SER A 72 8.34 -5.79 -2.67
N CYS A 73 7.39 -4.91 -2.99
CA CYS A 73 6.50 -5.18 -4.11
C CYS A 73 7.27 -5.29 -5.44
N PRO A 74 6.82 -6.16 -6.37
CA PRO A 74 7.37 -6.23 -7.71
C PRO A 74 7.38 -4.88 -8.43
N ALA A 75 8.26 -4.75 -9.42
CA ALA A 75 8.29 -3.56 -10.27
C ALA A 75 6.93 -3.33 -10.95
N GLY A 76 6.45 -2.08 -10.94
CA GLY A 76 5.13 -1.72 -11.45
C GLY A 76 3.99 -1.88 -10.45
N GLN A 77 4.27 -2.33 -9.22
CA GLN A 77 3.30 -2.39 -8.13
C GLN A 77 3.68 -1.43 -7.00
N TYR A 78 2.71 -1.03 -6.20
CA TYR A 78 2.91 -0.25 -4.98
C TYR A 78 2.28 -0.97 -3.79
N CYS A 79 2.81 -0.73 -2.59
CA CYS A 79 2.21 -1.27 -1.37
C CYS A 79 0.94 -0.46 -1.03
N GLY A 80 -0.21 -1.11 -1.12
CA GLY A 80 -1.50 -0.57 -0.71
C GLY A 80 -2.11 -1.41 0.42
N VAL A 81 -3.21 -0.93 1.01
CA VAL A 81 -3.99 -1.71 1.97
C VAL A 81 -5.35 -2.00 1.35
N GLN A 82 -5.67 -3.28 1.18
CA GLN A 82 -6.95 -3.76 0.68
C GLN A 82 -7.60 -4.67 1.73
N ASP A 83 -8.86 -4.42 2.08
CA ASP A 83 -9.59 -5.14 3.14
C ASP A 83 -8.85 -5.18 4.49
N GLY A 84 -8.11 -4.11 4.80
CA GLY A 84 -7.31 -3.99 6.03
C GLY A 84 -6.00 -4.77 6.03
N LYS A 85 -5.62 -5.40 4.91
CA LYS A 85 -4.36 -6.14 4.76
C LYS A 85 -3.44 -5.44 3.76
N PRO A 86 -2.13 -5.32 4.04
CA PRO A 86 -1.17 -4.83 3.05
C PRO A 86 -1.11 -5.80 1.87
N GLU A 87 -1.14 -5.26 0.66
CA GLU A 87 -1.09 -6.01 -0.60
C GLU A 87 -0.31 -5.21 -1.65
N CYS A 88 0.31 -5.89 -2.59
CA CYS A 88 0.94 -5.24 -3.73
C CYS A 88 -0.10 -5.01 -4.82
N LEU A 89 -0.41 -3.74 -5.07
CA LEU A 89 -1.41 -3.31 -6.03
C LEU A 89 -0.73 -2.79 -7.30
N GLU A 90 -1.32 -3.05 -8.46
CA GLU A 90 -0.85 -2.51 -9.73
C GLU A 90 -0.80 -0.98 -9.68
N GLN A 91 0.30 -0.38 -10.14
CA GLN A 91 0.41 1.06 -10.32
C GLN A 91 -0.47 1.48 -11.51
N SER A 92 -1.76 1.66 -11.26
CA SER A 92 -2.64 2.32 -12.22
C SER A 92 -2.36 3.81 -12.21
N TYR A 93 -1.84 4.36 -13.30
CA TYR A 93 -1.72 5.81 -13.46
C TYR A 93 -2.98 6.36 -14.14
N GLY A 94 -3.48 7.48 -13.62
CA GLY A 94 -4.44 8.31 -14.33
C GLY A 94 -3.69 9.41 -15.08
N ILE A 95 -4.11 9.73 -16.30
CA ILE A 95 -3.61 10.90 -17.03
C ILE A 95 -4.65 12.00 -16.93
N CYS A 96 -4.26 13.15 -16.37
CA CYS A 96 -4.95 14.41 -16.57
C CYS A 96 -4.23 15.17 -17.71
N HIS A 97 -4.98 15.60 -18.73
CA HIS A 97 -4.41 16.19 -19.94
C HIS A 97 -5.00 17.58 -20.21
N VAL A 98 -4.13 18.57 -20.40
CA VAL A 98 -4.48 19.92 -20.84
C VAL A 98 -3.97 20.10 -22.26
N HIS A 99 -4.87 20.03 -23.25
CA HIS A 99 -4.49 20.01 -24.68
C HIS A 99 -4.31 21.42 -25.25
N SER A 100 -5.12 22.35 -24.76
CA SER A 100 -5.18 23.76 -25.14
C SER A 100 -6.23 24.39 -24.23
N ASP A 101 -5.98 25.54 -23.60
CA ASP A 101 -7.05 26.33 -22.97
C ASP A 101 -8.18 26.52 -24.01
N PRO A 102 -9.45 26.17 -23.73
CA PRO A 102 -10.06 25.86 -22.43
C PRO A 102 -10.33 24.37 -22.14
N HIS A 103 -9.73 23.43 -22.84
CA HIS A 103 -10.07 21.99 -22.79
C HIS A 103 -9.20 21.22 -21.79
N TYR A 104 -9.82 20.78 -20.69
CA TYR A 104 -9.19 19.99 -19.62
C TYR A 104 -9.80 18.59 -19.60
N ASN A 105 -8.96 17.55 -19.61
CA ASN A 105 -9.41 16.17 -19.41
C ASN A 105 -8.96 15.70 -18.04
N THR A 106 -9.92 15.36 -17.18
CA THR A 106 -9.69 14.87 -15.82
C THR A 106 -9.26 13.40 -15.81
N PHE A 107 -8.81 12.91 -14.65
CA PHE A 107 -8.36 11.53 -14.47
C PHE A 107 -9.42 10.48 -14.78
N ASP A 108 -10.70 10.81 -14.60
CA ASP A 108 -11.88 10.01 -14.97
C ASP A 108 -12.32 10.20 -16.43
N LYS A 109 -11.47 10.84 -17.25
CA LYS A 109 -11.66 11.07 -18.69
C LYS A 109 -12.83 11.99 -19.04
N VAL A 110 -13.25 12.84 -18.10
CA VAL A 110 -14.27 13.86 -18.34
C VAL A 110 -13.63 15.11 -18.91
N THR A 111 -14.20 15.65 -19.97
CA THR A 111 -13.75 16.92 -20.55
C THR A 111 -14.50 18.08 -19.91
N HIS A 112 -13.76 19.01 -19.33
CA HIS A 112 -14.26 20.29 -18.83
C HIS A 112 -13.76 21.44 -19.69
N HIS A 113 -14.61 22.46 -19.84
CA HIS A 113 -14.27 23.71 -20.50
C HIS A 113 -14.19 24.81 -19.47
N PHE A 114 -13.00 25.35 -19.23
CA PHE A 114 -12.79 26.42 -18.27
C PHE A 114 -11.93 27.51 -18.91
N MET A 115 -12.43 28.74 -18.93
CA MET A 115 -11.71 29.90 -19.46
C MET A 115 -11.41 30.84 -18.30
N GLY A 116 -10.14 31.06 -18.03
CA GLY A 116 -9.74 32.09 -17.07
C GLY A 116 -8.26 32.39 -17.14
N ASN A 117 -7.88 33.55 -16.61
CA ASN A 117 -6.54 34.17 -16.75
C ASN A 117 -5.71 34.09 -15.45
N CYS A 118 -6.05 33.19 -14.54
CA CYS A 118 -5.36 33.00 -13.26
C CYS A 118 -4.50 31.73 -13.28
N THR A 119 -3.75 31.51 -12.20
CA THR A 119 -3.12 30.22 -11.91
C THR A 119 -4.17 29.24 -11.37
N TYR A 120 -4.21 28.02 -11.91
CA TYR A 120 -5.15 26.96 -11.56
C TYR A 120 -4.42 25.72 -11.04
N THR A 121 -4.92 25.14 -9.96
CA THR A 121 -4.45 23.83 -9.50
C THR A 121 -5.05 22.72 -10.38
N LEU A 122 -4.21 21.99 -11.10
CA LEU A 122 -4.60 20.83 -11.90
C LEU A 122 -4.70 19.56 -11.07
N ALA A 123 -3.77 19.36 -10.13
CA ALA A 123 -3.75 18.22 -9.23
C ALA A 123 -3.01 18.57 -7.95
N LYS A 124 -3.60 18.25 -6.79
CA LYS A 124 -2.97 18.38 -5.48
C LYS A 124 -3.42 17.26 -4.56
N VAL A 125 -2.59 16.96 -3.56
CA VAL A 125 -3.00 16.09 -2.45
C VAL A 125 -3.99 16.86 -1.56
N CYS A 126 -5.19 16.31 -1.33
CA CYS A 126 -6.25 16.98 -0.56
C CYS A 126 -6.06 16.92 0.96
N SER A 127 -5.26 15.99 1.49
CA SER A 127 -5.04 15.82 2.93
C SER A 127 -3.66 15.25 3.26
N ASN A 128 -3.04 15.76 4.32
CA ASN A 128 -1.78 15.25 4.89
C ASN A 128 -1.96 13.95 5.72
N THR A 129 -3.16 13.36 5.73
CA THR A 129 -3.46 12.15 6.53
C THR A 129 -3.08 10.85 5.84
N THR A 130 -2.80 10.89 4.54
CA THR A 130 -2.26 9.75 3.79
C THR A 130 -0.74 9.85 3.80
N SER A 131 -0.04 8.73 3.98
CA SER A 131 1.42 8.58 3.93
C SER A 131 2.05 8.90 2.57
N LEU A 132 1.35 9.65 1.72
CA LEU A 132 1.75 10.07 0.40
C LEU A 132 2.61 11.34 0.48
N PRO A 133 3.69 11.44 -0.31
CA PRO A 133 4.45 12.67 -0.42
C PRO A 133 3.56 13.79 -0.98
N TYR A 134 3.67 14.98 -0.39
CA TYR A 134 2.93 16.14 -0.86
C TYR A 134 3.37 16.56 -2.27
N PHE A 135 2.40 16.88 -3.13
CA PHE A 135 2.65 17.54 -4.41
C PHE A 135 1.51 18.50 -4.77
N ASN A 136 1.84 19.50 -5.58
CA ASN A 136 0.91 20.47 -6.15
C ASN A 136 1.33 20.80 -7.58
N VAL A 137 0.43 20.57 -8.54
CA VAL A 137 0.63 20.89 -9.96
C VAL A 137 -0.31 22.02 -10.32
N GLU A 138 0.27 23.14 -10.75
CA GLU A 138 -0.45 24.34 -11.15
C GLU A 138 -0.18 24.66 -12.62
N ALA A 139 -1.16 25.30 -13.26
CA ALA A 139 -1.05 25.82 -14.62
C ALA A 139 -1.44 27.29 -14.63
N GLU A 140 -0.68 28.12 -15.32
CA GLU A 140 -0.96 29.53 -15.51
C GLU A 140 -1.38 29.77 -16.96
N ASN A 141 -2.50 30.48 -17.13
CA ASN A 141 -2.97 30.90 -18.45
C ASN A 141 -2.70 32.39 -18.62
N GLU A 142 -1.52 32.74 -19.16
CA GLU A 142 -1.25 34.11 -19.59
C GLU A 142 -2.03 34.38 -20.88
N SER A 143 -3.04 35.24 -20.80
CA SER A 143 -3.65 35.82 -21.99
C SER A 143 -2.62 36.70 -22.71
N SER A 144 -1.98 36.13 -23.73
CA SER A 144 -0.99 36.70 -24.65
C SER A 144 0.47 36.61 -24.22
N CYS A 145 1.16 35.54 -24.65
CA CYS A 145 2.55 35.68 -25.04
C CYS A 145 2.82 34.85 -26.31
N VAL A 146 3.15 35.57 -27.38
CA VAL A 146 3.62 35.04 -28.66
C VAL A 146 4.67 33.97 -28.40
N LEU A 147 4.54 32.81 -29.04
CA LEU A 147 5.55 31.74 -29.04
C LEU A 147 6.91 32.32 -29.46
N LEU A 148 7.71 32.77 -28.50
CA LEU A 148 9.14 32.97 -28.65
C LEU A 148 9.82 31.82 -27.91
N TRP A 149 10.18 30.83 -28.70
CA TRP A 149 11.06 29.73 -28.32
C TRP A 149 12.29 30.31 -27.61
N ARG A 150 12.43 30.07 -26.30
CA ARG A 150 13.68 30.30 -25.57
C ARG A 150 14.18 28.97 -25.02
N PRO A 151 15.21 28.36 -25.64
CA PRO A 151 15.84 27.19 -25.08
C PRO A 151 16.75 27.67 -23.96
N THR A 152 16.39 27.38 -22.72
CA THR A 152 17.39 27.37 -21.65
C THR A 152 17.15 26.16 -20.78
N LEU A 153 17.88 25.09 -21.11
CA LEU A 153 18.22 24.03 -20.16
C LEU A 153 18.87 24.67 -18.93
N THR A 154 18.36 24.37 -17.74
CA THR A 154 19.20 24.33 -16.55
C THR A 154 18.84 23.09 -15.73
N HIS A 155 19.84 22.21 -15.62
CA HIS A 155 19.89 21.02 -14.79
C HIS A 155 19.37 21.30 -13.37
N ALA A 156 18.49 20.42 -12.87
CA ALA A 156 18.22 20.33 -11.43
C ALA A 156 19.43 19.65 -10.76
N ARG A 157 20.17 20.43 -9.97
CA ARG A 157 21.18 19.92 -9.04
C ARG A 157 20.47 19.63 -7.71
N GLN A 158 20.49 18.38 -7.25
CA GLN A 158 20.01 17.98 -5.92
C GLN A 158 20.89 18.64 -4.83
N PRO A 159 20.33 19.08 -3.69
CA PRO A 159 21.11 19.29 -2.49
C PRO A 159 21.28 17.97 -1.71
N ALA A 160 22.38 17.91 -0.97
CA ALA A 160 22.86 16.81 -0.14
C ALA A 160 21.97 16.52 1.08
#